data_AF-A0A950WTJ0-F1
#
_entry.id   AF-A0A950WTJ0-F1
#
_cell.length_a   1.000
_cell.length_b   1.000
_cell.length_c   1.000
_cell.angle_alpha   90.00
_cell.angle_beta   90.00
_cell.angle_gamma   90.00
#
_symmetry.space_group_name_H-M   'P 1'
#
loop_
_entity.id
_entity.type
_entity.pdbx_description
1 polymer ?
#
loop_
_entity_poly.entity_id
_entity_poly.type
_entity_poly.pdbx_seq_one_letter_code
_entity_poly.pdbx_strand_id
1 'polypeptide(L)' 'VVFVGDRLHDDIWGAQQLGMKAVLRPNEFVPTYDVEPDAVIDRLPELIGIVRRWASGASN' A
#
# COMPACT_ATOMS: atom_id res chain seq x y z
N VAL A 1 -6.39 8.78 -2.54
CA VAL A 1 -6.10 7.77 -3.59
C VAL A 1 -5.25 6.67 -2.98
N VAL A 2 -5.37 5.43 -3.46
CA VAL A 2 -4.58 4.28 -2.99
C VAL A 2 -3.75 3.74 -4.15
N PHE A 3 -2.47 3.49 -3.91
CA PHE A 3 -1.58 2.76 -4.80
C PHE A 3 -1.30 1.37 -4.24
N VAL A 4 -1.21 0.36 -5.11
CA VAL A 4 -0.94 -1.02 -4.73
C VAL A 4 0.15 -1.55 -5.65
N GLY A 5 1.24 -2.04 -5.08
CA GLY A 5 2.39 -2.54 -5.83
C GLY A 5 3.23 -3.53 -5.03
N ASP A 6 4.31 -4.01 -5.63
CA ASP A 6 5.18 -5.06 -5.09
C ASP A 6 6.60 -4.58 -4.76
N ARG A 7 6.95 -3.35 -5.13
CA ARG A 7 8.26 -2.74 -4.85
C ARG A 7 8.19 -1.70 -3.75
N LEU A 8 8.93 -1.93 -2.67
CA LEU A 8 8.98 -1.00 -1.52
C LEU A 8 9.47 0.41 -1.91
N HIS A 9 10.50 0.53 -2.76
CA HIS A 9 10.99 1.86 -3.13
C HIS A 9 10.08 2.55 -4.17
N ASP A 10 9.80 1.88 -5.29
CA ASP A 10 9.15 2.54 -6.43
C ASP A 10 7.64 2.70 -6.23
N ASP A 11 6.98 1.67 -5.70
CA ASP A 11 5.52 1.65 -5.54
C ASP A 11 5.08 2.26 -4.22
N ILE A 12 5.79 1.95 -3.13
CA ILE A 12 5.38 2.36 -1.78
C ILE A 12 5.91 3.75 -1.46
N TRP A 13 7.24 3.89 -1.36
CA TRP A 13 7.85 5.18 -1.07
C TRP A 13 7.45 6.21 -2.13
N GLY A 14 7.55 5.87 -3.42
CA GLY A 14 7.15 6.75 -4.52
C GLY A 14 5.71 7.28 -4.42
N ALA A 15 4.73 6.42 -4.10
CA ALA A 15 3.34 6.85 -3.92
C ALA A 15 3.15 7.71 -2.66
N GLN A 16 3.84 7.39 -1.56
CA GLN A 16 3.81 8.16 -0.32
C GLN A 16 4.34 9.59 -0.50
N GLN A 17 5.37 9.78 -1.34
CA GLN A 17 5.89 11.12 -1.68
C GLN A 17 4.85 12.03 -2.35
N LEU A 18 3.79 11.44 -2.91
CA LEU A 18 2.66 12.15 -3.52
C LEU A 18 1.44 12.26 -2.60
N GLY A 19 1.58 11.87 -1.32
CA GLY A 19 0.50 11.90 -0.33
C GLY A 19 -0.55 10.79 -0.52
N MET A 20 -0.23 9.75 -1.29
CA MET A 20 -1.11 8.59 -1.47
C MET A 20 -0.98 7.62 -0.30
N LYS A 21 -2.00 6.80 -0.08
CA LYS A 21 -1.89 5.59 0.73
C LYS A 21 -1.30 4.47 -0.13
N ALA A 22 -0.32 3.73 0.39
CA ALA A 22 0.39 2.70 -0.35
C ALA A 22 0.27 1.32 0.29
N VAL A 23 -0.17 0.33 -0.48
CA VAL A 23 -0.33 -1.07 -0.03
C VAL A 23 0.70 -1.95 -0.73
N LEU A 24 1.51 -2.66 0.05
CA LEU A 24 2.46 -3.64 -0.45
C LEU A 24 1.78 -4.99 -0.65
N ARG A 25 1.94 -5.58 -1.83
CA ARG A 25 1.78 -7.01 -2.04
C ARG A 25 3.17 -7.64 -2.22
N PRO A 26 3.74 -8.32 -1.22
CA PRO A 26 5.12 -8.80 -1.28
C PRO A 26 5.37 -9.72 -2.47
N ASN A 27 6.56 -9.57 -3.07
CA ASN A 27 7.07 -10.42 -4.12
C ASN A 27 8.50 -10.82 -3.75
N GLU A 28 8.75 -12.12 -3.60
CA GLU A 28 10.05 -12.67 -3.16
C GLU A 28 11.20 -12.38 -4.14
N PHE A 29 10.88 -12.04 -5.40
CA PHE A 29 11.86 -11.71 -6.43
C PHE A 29 12.25 -10.23 -6.43
N VAL A 30 11.69 -9.42 -5.52
CA VAL A 30 11.95 -7.98 -5.42
C VAL A 30 12.82 -7.68 -4.20
N PRO A 31 13.90 -6.89 -4.33
CA PRO A 31 14.71 -6.48 -3.20
C PRO A 31 13.92 -5.74 -2.12
N THR A 32 14.26 -6.03 -0.86
CA THR A 32 13.71 -5.29 0.28
C THR A 32 14.38 -3.93 0.43
N TYR A 33 13.62 -2.93 0.87
CA TYR A 33 14.10 -1.59 1.24
C TYR A 33 13.58 -1.24 2.63
N ASP A 34 14.25 -0.32 3.32
CA ASP A 34 13.78 0.21 4.61
C ASP A 34 12.69 1.26 4.38
N VAL A 35 11.49 0.79 3.99
CA VAL A 35 10.30 1.59 3.70
C VAL A 35 9.10 0.91 4.36
N GLU A 36 8.32 1.66 5.13
CA GLU A 36 7.10 1.16 5.78
C GLU A 36 5.87 1.42 4.89
N PRO A 37 5.13 0.38 4.45
CA PRO A 37 3.87 0.55 3.72
C PRO A 37 2.71 0.93 4.67
N ASP A 38 1.67 1.57 4.14
CA ASP A 38 0.46 1.85 4.94
C ASP A 38 -0.34 0.58 5.26
N ALA A 39 -0.21 -0.46 4.43
CA ALA A 39 -0.72 -1.80 4.68
C ALA A 39 0.02 -2.84 3.83
N VAL A 40 -0.07 -4.10 4.25
CA VAL A 40 0.44 -5.25 3.49
C VAL A 40 -0.71 -6.22 3.24
N ILE A 41 -0.77 -6.79 2.04
CA ILE A 41 -1.73 -7.83 1.66
C ILE A 41 -1.04 -8.99 0.96
N ASP A 42 -1.55 -10.20 1.14
CA ASP A 42 -1.07 -11.36 0.39
C ASP A 42 -1.84 -11.52 -0.93
N ARG A 43 -3.14 -11.17 -0.91
CA ARG A 43 -4.03 -11.29 -2.06
C ARG A 43 -4.84 -10.02 -2.29
N LEU A 44 -5.06 -9.70 -3.57
CA LEU A 44 -5.78 -8.49 -3.97
C LEU A 44 -7.18 -8.31 -3.34
N PRO A 45 -8.00 -9.35 -3.08
CA PRO A 45 -9.31 -9.15 -2.45
C PRO A 45 -9.27 -8.54 -1.04
N GLU A 46 -8.16 -8.68 -0.32
CA GLU A 46 -7.98 -8.10 1.03
C GLU A 46 -7.98 -6.56 0.99
N LEU A 47 -7.60 -5.98 -0.15
CA LEU A 47 -7.63 -4.53 -0.40
C LEU A 47 -9.02 -3.92 -0.18
N ILE A 48 -10.08 -4.66 -0.48
CA ILE A 48 -11.47 -4.16 -0.36
C ILE A 48 -11.76 -3.76 1.09
N GLY A 49 -11.34 -4.57 2.06
CA GLY A 49 -11.54 -4.31 3.48
C GLY A 49 -10.75 -3.08 3.94
N ILE A 50 -9.51 -2.95 3.49
CA ILE A 50 -8.61 -1.84 3.82
C ILE A 50 -9.18 -0.52 3.30
N VAL A 51 -9.54 -0.47 2.00
CA VAL A 51 -10.10 0.73 1.38
C VAL A 51 -11.40 1.16 2.04
N ARG A 52 -12.28 0.20 2.37
CA ARG A 52 -13.52 0.49 3.12
C ARG A 52 -13.24 1.11 4.48
N ARG A 53 -12.29 0.56 5.24
CA ARG A 53 -11.89 1.09 6.56
C ARG A 53 -11.36 2.52 6.48
N TRP A 54 -10.51 2.81 5.49
CA TRP A 54 -10.00 4.16 5.28
C TRP A 54 -11.09 5.13 4.83
N ALA A 55 -11.99 4.70 3.95
CA ALA A 55 -13.12 5.51 3.52
C ALA A 55 -14.08 5.84 4.67
N SER A 56 -14.34 4.90 5.59
CA SER A 56 -15.19 5.13 6.76
C SER A 56 -14.53 6.01 7.84
N GLY A 57 -13.20 6.03 7.91
CA GLY A 57 -12.45 6.87 8.84
C GLY A 57 -12.28 8.32 8.36
N ALA A 58 -12.60 8.61 7.10
CA ALA A 58 -12.50 9.95 6.50
C ALA A 58 -13.77 10.81 6.71
N SER A 59 -14.74 10.33 7.49
CA SER A 59 -15.91 11.13 7.88
C SER A 59 -15.54 12.09 9.01
N ASN A 60 -15.06 13.28 8.64
CA ASN A 60 -15.13 14.50 9.45
C ASN A 60 -15.41 15.70 8.54
#